data_AF-A0A3D9N1Y2-F1
#
_entry.id   AF-A0A3D9N1Y2-F1
#
_cell.length_a   1.000
_cell.length_b   1.000
_cell.length_c   1.000
_cell.angle_alpha   90.00
_cell.angle_beta   90.00
_cell.angle_gamma   90.00
#
_symmetry.space_group_name_H-M   'P 1'
#
loop_
_entity.id
_entity.type
_entity.pdbx_description
1 polymer ?
#
loop_
_entity_poly.entity_id
_entity_poly.type
_entity_poly.pdbx_seq_one_letter_code
_entity_poly.pdbx_strand_id
1 'polypeptide(L)'
;MNSDKKEQLRKAKDHLRKIKLFYIHLAGYIVFVALLLYNLYIVAGPYKNNIISLNLSLIVAWTVFIVVHGLNVFKSKQIFKKSWEDKKAEEFLEEKDKKTTFWE
;
A
#
# COMPACT_ATOMS: atom_id res chain seq x y z
N MET A 1 2.59 -19.38 24.05
CA MET A 1 1.30 -18.68 24.26
C MET A 1 1.43 -17.16 24.40
N ASN A 2 2.28 -16.61 25.28
CA ASN A 2 2.43 -15.14 25.40
C ASN A 2 3.46 -14.53 24.42
N SER A 3 4.45 -15.32 23.97
CA SER A 3 5.43 -14.94 22.93
C SER A 3 4.79 -14.80 21.55
N ASP A 4 3.90 -15.73 21.19
CA ASP A 4 3.23 -15.79 19.88
C ASP A 4 2.36 -14.55 19.64
N LYS A 5 1.60 -14.12 20.66
CA LYS A 5 0.78 -12.89 20.59
C LYS A 5 1.64 -11.63 20.41
N LYS A 6 2.79 -11.53 21.08
CA LYS A 6 3.72 -10.41 20.91
C LYS A 6 4.31 -10.36 19.51
N GLU A 7 4.67 -11.50 18.94
CA GLU A 7 5.24 -11.55 17.58
C GLU A 7 4.19 -11.17 16.52
N GLN A 8 2.95 -11.63 16.67
CA GLN A 8 1.86 -11.26 15.76
C GLN A 8 1.52 -9.76 15.86
N LEU A 9 1.50 -9.19 17.06
CA LEU A 9 1.33 -7.74 17.25
C LEU A 9 2.46 -6.93 16.63
N ARG A 10 3.71 -7.41 16.72
CA ARG A 10 4.87 -6.75 16.08
C ARG A 10 4.76 -6.76 14.56
N LYS A 11 4.42 -7.91 13.98
CA LYS A 11 4.18 -8.07 12.53
C LYS A 11 3.06 -7.15 12.04
N ALA A 12 1.96 -7.05 12.79
CA ALA A 12 0.85 -6.14 12.46
C ALA A 12 1.28 -4.66 12.53
N LYS A 13 2.04 -4.26 13.55
CA LYS A 13 2.55 -2.88 13.69
C LYS A 13 3.50 -2.49 12.55
N ASP A 14 4.41 -3.37 12.16
CA ASP A 14 5.32 -3.10 11.03
C ASP A 14 4.56 -2.96 9.71
N HIS A 15 3.48 -3.72 9.53
CA HIS A 15 2.61 -3.61 8.36
C HIS A 15 1.90 -2.26 8.31
N LEU A 16 1.29 -1.83 9.42
CA LEU A 16 0.68 -0.51 9.55
C LEU A 16 1.67 0.63 9.30
N ARG A 17 2.92 0.46 9.73
CA ARG A 17 3.99 1.45 9.50
C ARG A 17 4.30 1.61 8.01
N LYS A 18 4.39 0.50 7.26
CA LYS A 18 4.59 0.51 5.80
C LYS A 18 3.44 1.19 5.07
N ILE A 19 2.20 0.89 5.48
CA ILE A 19 1.00 1.51 4.91
C ILE A 19 0.98 3.02 5.19
N LYS A 20 1.24 3.44 6.43
CA LYS A 20 1.33 4.88 6.77
C LYS A 20 2.39 5.60 5.94
N LEU A 21 3.56 4.99 5.76
CA LEU A 21 4.63 5.58 4.95
C LEU A 21 4.19 5.75 3.49
N PHE A 22 3.49 4.75 2.92
CA PHE A 22 2.92 4.84 1.59
C PHE A 22 1.92 6.00 1.45
N TYR A 23 1.01 6.16 2.42
CA TYR A 23 0.04 7.26 2.42
C TYR A 23 0.71 8.63 2.49
N ILE A 24 1.81 8.79 3.23
CA ILE A 24 2.59 10.03 3.25
C ILE A 24 3.17 10.32 1.87
N HIS A 25 3.74 9.31 1.20
CA HIS A 25 4.27 9.48 -0.16
C HIS A 25 3.16 9.80 -1.16
N LEU A 26 2.00 9.15 -1.06
CA LEU A 26 0.82 9.43 -1.89
C LEU A 26 0.30 10.85 -1.66
N ALA A 27 0.23 11.32 -0.41
CA ALA A 27 -0.17 12.68 -0.08
C ALA A 27 0.82 13.70 -0.66
N GLY A 28 2.13 13.46 -0.49
CA GLY A 28 3.17 14.29 -1.11
C GLY A 28 3.07 14.32 -2.64
N TYR A 29 2.77 13.18 -3.26
CA TYR A 29 2.54 13.09 -4.70
C TYR A 29 1.34 13.93 -5.15
N ILE A 30 0.21 13.86 -4.44
CA ILE A 30 -0.97 14.68 -4.77
C ILE A 30 -0.64 16.17 -4.69
N VAL A 31 0.08 16.60 -3.66
CA VAL A 31 0.54 18.00 -3.52
C VAL A 31 1.47 18.38 -4.66
N PHE A 32 2.43 17.52 -5.01
CA PHE A 32 3.35 17.76 -6.12
C PHE A 32 2.64 17.90 -7.46
N VAL A 33 1.67 17.01 -7.75
CA VAL A 33 0.83 17.08 -8.95
C VAL A 33 0.01 18.38 -8.98
N ALA A 34 -0.57 18.79 -7.85
CA ALA A 34 -1.31 20.05 -7.76
C ALA A 34 -0.40 21.27 -8.04
N LEU A 35 0.84 21.24 -7.56
CA LEU A 35 1.85 22.27 -7.81
C LEU A 35 2.26 22.33 -9.29
N LEU A 36 2.44 21.17 -9.94
CA LEU A 36 2.69 21.09 -11.39
C LEU A 36 1.50 21.59 -12.21
N LEU A 37 0.27 21.25 -11.81
CA LEU A 37 -0.95 21.74 -12.46
C LEU A 37 -1.07 23.26 -12.34
N TYR A 38 -0.77 23.81 -11.16
CA TYR A 38 -0.73 25.25 -10.93
C TYR A 38 0.34 25.92 -11.80
N ASN A 39 1.54 25.32 -11.90
CA ASN A 39 2.59 25.80 -12.79
C ASN A 39 2.12 25.83 -14.26
N LEU A 40 1.38 24.81 -14.70
CA LEU A 40 0.79 24.72 -16.03
C LEU A 40 -0.28 25.80 -16.29
N TYR A 41 -0.98 26.25 -15.25
CA TYR A 41 -2.00 27.30 -15.34
C TYR A 41 -1.39 28.69 -15.48
N ILE A 42 -0.30 28.97 -14.76
CA ILE A 42 0.35 30.30 -14.76
C ILE A 42 1.37 30.48 -15.88
N VAL A 43 1.80 29.41 -16.55
CA VAL A 43 2.86 29.50 -17.56
C VAL A 43 2.40 30.27 -18.80
N ALA A 44 3.12 31.35 -19.11
CA ALA A 44 2.91 32.20 -20.27
C ALA A 44 4.24 32.53 -20.93
N GLY A 45 4.25 32.69 -22.26
CA GLY A 45 5.43 33.06 -23.04
C GLY A 45 5.86 32.02 -24.10
N PRO A 46 6.94 32.30 -24.84
CA PRO A 46 7.35 31.52 -26.02
C PRO A 46 7.79 30.08 -25.68
N TYR A 47 8.21 29.83 -24.43
CA TYR A 47 8.65 28.52 -23.96
C TYR A 47 7.52 27.64 -23.37
N LYS A 48 6.27 28.10 -23.45
CA LYS A 48 5.10 27.42 -22.88
C LYS A 48 5.00 25.96 -23.32
N ASN A 49 5.17 25.66 -24.61
CA ASN A 49 5.05 24.29 -25.11
C ASN A 49 6.12 23.35 -24.54
N ASN A 50 7.36 23.81 -24.40
CA ASN A 50 8.43 22.99 -23.81
C ASN A 50 8.15 22.73 -22.32
N ILE A 51 7.70 23.74 -21.59
CA ILE A 51 7.36 23.61 -20.17
C ILE A 51 6.18 22.65 -19.98
N ILE A 52 5.14 22.73 -20.83
CA ILE A 52 4.02 21.79 -20.82
C ILE A 52 4.49 20.36 -21.10
N SER A 53 5.32 20.16 -22.13
CA SER A 53 5.84 18.84 -22.49
C SER A 53 6.67 18.22 -21.36
N LEU A 54 7.50 19.01 -20.69
CA LEU A 54 8.27 18.56 -19.53
C LEU A 54 7.36 18.21 -18.35
N ASN A 55 6.40 19.08 -18.02
CA ASN A 55 5.43 18.84 -16.95
C ASN A 55 4.61 17.56 -17.19
N LEU A 56 4.12 17.34 -18.42
CA LEU A 56 3.40 16.12 -18.78
C LEU A 56 4.28 14.88 -18.63
N SER A 57 5.53 14.94 -19.10
CA SER A 57 6.48 13.82 -18.99
C SER A 57 6.78 13.48 -17.52
N LEU A 58 6.95 14.50 -16.68
CA LEU A 58 7.11 14.34 -15.23
C LEU A 58 5.87 13.70 -14.59
N ILE A 59 4.66 14.19 -14.90
CA ILE A 59 3.41 13.62 -14.37
C ILE A 59 3.30 12.15 -14.76
N VAL A 60 3.56 11.80 -16.02
CA VAL A 60 3.50 10.41 -16.51
C VAL A 60 4.53 9.54 -15.80
N ALA A 61 5.79 9.97 -15.72
CA ALA A 61 6.85 9.21 -15.04
C ALA A 61 6.53 8.98 -13.56
N TRP A 62 6.06 10.01 -12.86
CA TRP A 62 5.69 9.92 -11.46
C TRP A 62 4.41 9.09 -11.23
N THR A 63 3.46 9.13 -12.17
CA THR A 63 2.27 8.26 -12.15
C THR A 63 2.68 6.78 -12.23
N VAL A 64 3.61 6.43 -13.13
CA VAL A 64 4.12 5.06 -13.24
C VAL A 64 4.85 4.66 -11.95
N PHE A 65 5.69 5.54 -11.41
CA PHE A 65 6.40 5.28 -10.15
C PHE A 65 5.45 4.99 -8.98
N ILE A 66 4.39 5.79 -8.81
CA ILE A 66 3.43 5.59 -7.71
C ILE A 66 2.61 4.32 -7.89
N VAL A 67 2.21 3.99 -9.13
CA VAL A 67 1.50 2.74 -9.43
C VAL A 67 2.36 1.53 -9.08
N VAL A 68 3.62 1.50 -9.48
CA VAL A 68 4.56 0.41 -9.14
C VAL A 68 4.78 0.33 -7.62
N HIS A 69 4.98 1.46 -6.95
CA HIS A 69 5.16 1.50 -5.51
C HIS A 69 3.92 1.03 -4.75
N GLY A 70 2.73 1.46 -5.19
CA GLY A 70 1.44 1.01 -4.68
C GLY A 70 1.25 -0.48 -4.89
N LEU A 71 1.51 -1.00 -6.09
CA LEU A 71 1.46 -2.44 -6.35
C LEU A 71 2.41 -3.22 -5.45
N ASN A 72 3.59 -2.72 -5.11
CA ASN A 72 4.51 -3.39 -4.19
C ASN A 72 3.97 -3.40 -2.74
N VAL A 73 3.45 -2.27 -2.26
CA VAL A 73 2.86 -2.14 -0.91
C VAL A 73 1.60 -2.99 -0.78
N PHE A 74 0.73 -3.00 -1.80
CA PHE A 74 -0.52 -3.76 -1.81
C PHE A 74 -0.33 -5.25 -2.20
N LYS A 75 0.69 -5.62 -2.99
CA LYS A 75 1.04 -7.05 -3.19
C LYS A 75 1.35 -7.74 -1.88
N SER A 76 2.08 -7.06 -0.99
CA SER A 76 2.31 -7.56 0.38
C SER A 76 0.98 -7.86 1.08
N LYS A 77 -0.04 -7.01 0.90
CA LYS A 77 -1.38 -7.22 1.43
C LYS A 77 -2.09 -8.43 0.80
N GLN A 78 -2.04 -8.61 -0.52
CA GLN A 78 -2.74 -9.71 -1.20
C GLN A 78 -2.10 -11.09 -0.98
N ILE A 79 -0.76 -11.14 -0.88
CA ILE A 79 -0.05 -12.39 -0.57
C ILE A 79 -0.31 -12.81 0.89
N PHE A 80 -0.36 -11.86 1.83
CA PHE A 80 -0.67 -12.16 3.23
C PHE A 80 -2.15 -12.46 3.49
N LYS A 81 -3.08 -11.84 2.73
CA LYS A 81 -4.51 -12.04 2.95
C LYS A 81 -4.93 -13.49 2.71
N LYS A 82 -4.45 -14.11 1.62
CA LYS A 82 -4.75 -15.50 1.30
C LYS A 82 -4.15 -16.46 2.35
N SER A 83 -2.85 -16.31 2.67
CA SER A 83 -2.19 -17.23 3.61
C SER A 83 -2.68 -17.11 5.06
N TRP A 84 -3.00 -15.91 5.55
CA TRP A 84 -3.48 -15.76 6.94
C TRP A 84 -4.95 -16.17 7.10
N GLU A 85 -5.81 -15.87 6.12
CA GLU A 85 -7.20 -16.34 6.14
C GLU A 85 -7.28 -17.88 6.01
N ASP A 86 -6.53 -18.49 5.09
CA ASP A 86 -6.43 -19.96 4.95
C ASP A 86 -5.94 -20.61 6.25
N LYS A 87 -4.85 -20.10 6.84
CA LYS A 87 -4.28 -20.68 8.06
C LYS A 87 -5.21 -20.56 9.27
N LYS A 88 -6.01 -19.49 9.33
CA LYS A 88 -7.03 -19.33 10.38
C LYS A 88 -8.24 -20.23 10.15
N ALA A 89 -8.67 -20.40 8.90
CA ALA A 89 -9.73 -21.35 8.57
C ALA A 89 -9.34 -22.79 8.92
N GLU A 90 -8.09 -23.17 8.67
CA GLU A 90 -7.53 -24.48 9.03
C GLU A 90 -7.46 -24.67 10.55
N GLU A 91 -6.97 -23.67 11.31
CA GLU A 91 -7.01 -23.69 12.79
C GLU A 91 -8.46 -23.83 13.32
N PHE A 92 -9.44 -23.13 12.73
CA PHE A 92 -10.85 -23.22 13.17
C PHE A 92 -11.49 -24.59 12.87
N LEU A 93 -11.08 -25.25 11.78
CA LEU A 93 -11.53 -26.60 11.44
C LEU A 93 -10.92 -27.64 12.38
N GLU A 94 -9.61 -27.56 12.66
CA GLU A 94 -8.94 -28.44 13.63
C GLU A 94 -9.48 -28.25 15.06
N GLU A 95 -9.76 -27.02 15.48
CA GLU A 95 -10.26 -26.74 16.84
C GLU A 95 -11.69 -27.26 17.04
N LYS A 96 -12.50 -27.33 15.97
CA LYS A 96 -13.81 -28.00 16.00
C LYS A 96 -13.68 -29.52 16.10
N ASP A 97 -12.80 -30.12 15.32
CA ASP A 97 -12.61 -31.57 15.23
C ASP A 97 -12.06 -32.17 16.55
N LYS A 98 -11.12 -31.45 17.19
CA LYS A 98 -10.57 -31.81 18.51
C LYS A 98 -11.56 -31.63 19.66
N LYS A 99 -12.58 -30.79 19.50
CA LYS A 99 -13.59 -30.54 20.55
C LYS A 99 -14.74 -31.53 20.50
N THR A 100 -15.00 -32.13 19.34
CA THR A 100 -16.02 -33.20 19.19
C THR A 100 -15.55 -34.53 19.74
N THR A 101 -14.25 -34.84 19.69
CA THR A 101 -13.66 -36.09 20.22
C THR A 101 -13.45 -36.10 21.75
N PHE A 102 -13.61 -34.97 22.44
CA PHE A 102 -13.45 -34.89 23.90
C PHE A 102 -14.75 -35.21 24.67
N TRP A 103 -15.89 -35.30 23.97
CA TRP A 103 -17.21 -35.57 24.57
C TRP A 103 -17.83 -36.91 24.14
N GLU A 104 -17.05 -37.77 23.48
CA GLU A 104 -17.32 -39.22 23.31
C GLU A 104 -16.31 -40.03 24.14
#